data_AF-A0A0D2CS88-F1
#
_entry.id   AF-A0A0D2CS88-F1
#
_cell.length_a   1.000
_cell.length_b   1.000
_cell.length_c   1.000
_cell.angle_alpha   90.00
_cell.angle_beta   90.00
_cell.angle_gamma   90.00
#
_symmetry.space_group_name_H-M   'P 1'
#
loop_
_entity.id
_entity.type
_entity.pdbx_description
1 polymer ?
#
loop_
_entity_poly.entity_id
_entity_poly.type
_entity_poly.pdbx_seq_one_letter_code
_entity_poly.pdbx_strand_id
1 'polypeptide(L)'
;MPPTKGPKRSSGPWTSARVLNSSSQIVRTDIHAFLVTAISGWNVSSETYTEAEKRSLIDSLPVAYRKYELDDEGRLKCPLPTEFVLDDPYIKAATQRFKNDVADGYYEKSWQNQARRAMHDRRDGKFDAFLQERAEETFGDPRFDRDNVVEGAGDVDMESSDGYRSETTARPKTTGQGKHATQSQVLRQKRKF
;
A
#
# COMPACT_ATOMS: atom_id res chain seq x y z
N MET A 1 -26.96 42.95 -11.65
CA MET A 1 -26.89 42.39 -10.28
C MET A 1 -25.65 41.52 -10.17
N PRO A 2 -24.77 41.70 -9.16
CA PRO A 2 -23.67 40.77 -8.95
C PRO A 2 -24.19 39.46 -8.32
N PRO A 3 -23.62 38.29 -8.65
CA PRO A 3 -24.06 37.02 -8.11
C PRO A 3 -23.74 36.94 -6.61
N THR A 4 -24.76 36.56 -5.82
CA THR A 4 -24.65 36.34 -4.38
C THR A 4 -23.70 35.16 -4.12
N LYS A 5 -22.63 35.41 -3.36
CA LYS A 5 -21.67 34.38 -2.96
C LYS A 5 -22.42 33.37 -2.07
N GLY A 6 -22.60 32.15 -2.58
CA GLY A 6 -23.17 31.04 -1.82
C GLY A 6 -22.39 30.78 -0.52
N PRO A 7 -23.01 30.10 0.45
CA PRO A 7 -22.43 29.88 1.77
C PRO A 7 -21.03 29.25 1.64
N LYS A 8 -20.04 29.89 2.25
CA LYS A 8 -18.66 29.37 2.32
C LYS A 8 -18.72 28.03 3.04
N ARG A 9 -18.58 26.93 2.28
CA ARG A 9 -18.45 25.57 2.83
C ARG A 9 -17.33 25.62 3.86
N SER A 10 -17.65 25.17 5.08
CA SER A 10 -16.76 25.31 6.23
C SER A 10 -15.39 24.75 5.88
N SER A 11 -14.36 25.61 5.95
CA SER A 11 -12.97 25.20 5.76
C SER A 11 -12.47 24.55 7.06
N GLY A 12 -13.12 23.45 7.45
CA GLY A 12 -12.75 22.67 8.63
C GLY A 12 -11.60 21.69 8.33
N PRO A 13 -10.88 21.24 9.37
CA PRO A 13 -9.86 20.20 9.23
C PRO A 13 -10.44 18.87 8.71
N TRP A 14 -11.75 18.65 8.91
CA TRP A 14 -12.49 17.44 8.54
C TRP A 14 -13.19 17.51 7.17
N THR A 15 -12.81 18.45 6.31
CA THR A 15 -13.36 18.54 4.95
C THR A 15 -12.80 17.44 4.06
N SER A 16 -13.61 16.90 3.15
CA SER A 16 -13.18 15.86 2.19
C SER A 16 -11.95 16.26 1.38
N ALA A 17 -11.79 17.55 1.09
CA ALA A 17 -10.63 18.08 0.37
C ALA A 17 -9.33 18.06 1.18
N ARG A 18 -9.40 18.04 2.52
CA ARG A 18 -8.25 18.18 3.43
C ARG A 18 -7.97 16.93 4.25
N VAL A 19 -8.98 16.11 4.51
CA VAL A 19 -8.89 14.90 5.36
C VAL A 19 -7.81 13.93 4.87
N LEU A 20 -7.62 13.81 3.57
CA LEU A 20 -6.66 12.88 2.97
C LEU A 20 -5.30 13.53 2.64
N ASN A 21 -5.05 14.75 3.10
CA ASN A 21 -3.75 15.39 2.93
C ASN A 21 -2.80 14.93 4.05
N SER A 22 -1.49 14.88 3.77
CA SER A 22 -0.44 14.58 4.74
C SER A 22 -0.49 15.46 6.01
N SER A 23 -0.95 16.71 5.86
CA SER A 23 -1.12 17.67 6.95
C SER A 23 -2.40 17.51 7.79
N SER A 24 -3.25 16.52 7.48
CA SER A 24 -4.55 16.38 8.16
C SER A 24 -4.42 15.81 9.57
N GLN A 25 -5.43 16.07 10.39
CA GLN A 25 -5.51 15.57 11.76
C GLN A 25 -5.80 14.06 11.83
N ILE A 26 -6.18 13.43 10.71
CA ILE A 26 -6.54 11.99 10.67
C ILE A 26 -5.38 11.08 11.10
N VAL A 27 -4.14 11.52 10.84
CA VAL A 27 -2.91 10.82 11.22
C VAL A 27 -2.73 10.80 12.74
N ARG A 28 -3.26 11.80 13.46
CA ARG A 28 -3.14 11.90 14.92
C ARG A 28 -4.31 11.25 15.65
N THR A 29 -5.48 11.20 15.03
CA THR A 29 -6.68 10.61 15.65
C THR A 29 -6.63 9.09 15.70
N ASP A 30 -7.37 8.55 16.66
CA ASP A 30 -7.65 7.11 16.74
C ASP A 30 -8.83 6.77 15.83
N ILE A 31 -8.52 6.37 14.60
CA ILE A 31 -9.50 5.98 13.59
C ILE A 31 -10.16 4.64 13.99
N HIS A 32 -9.44 3.76 14.68
CA HIS A 32 -9.98 2.45 15.07
C HIS A 32 -11.10 2.63 16.09
N ALA A 33 -10.86 3.39 17.15
CA ALA A 33 -11.88 3.74 18.14
C ALA A 33 -13.07 4.49 17.52
N PHE A 34 -12.81 5.37 16.53
CA PHE A 34 -13.85 6.05 15.78
C PHE A 34 -14.74 5.07 15.00
N LEU A 35 -14.17 4.09 14.29
CA LEU A 35 -14.94 3.08 13.54
C LEU A 35 -15.81 2.22 14.47
N VAL A 36 -15.28 1.84 15.63
CA VAL A 36 -16.05 1.11 16.65
C VAL A 36 -17.25 1.94 17.10
N THR A 37 -17.01 3.22 17.43
CA THR A 37 -18.06 4.15 17.88
C THR A 37 -19.14 4.34 16.80
N ALA A 38 -18.73 4.43 15.52
CA ALA A 38 -19.65 4.58 14.40
C ALA A 38 -20.57 3.35 14.22
N ILE A 39 -20.04 2.14 14.41
CA ILE A 39 -20.82 0.90 14.31
C ILE A 39 -21.71 0.71 15.53
N SER A 40 -21.19 0.94 16.75
CA SER A 40 -22.00 0.83 17.97
C SER A 40 -23.13 1.87 18.01
N GLY A 41 -22.88 3.06 17.43
CA GLY A 41 -23.85 4.14 17.33
C GLY A 41 -24.87 3.99 16.20
N TRP A 42 -24.78 2.96 15.37
CA TRP A 42 -25.57 2.81 14.14
C TRP A 42 -27.09 2.87 14.35
N ASN A 43 -27.58 2.28 15.45
CA ASN A 43 -29.01 2.23 15.80
C ASN A 43 -29.44 3.25 16.87
N VAL A 44 -28.48 3.85 17.59
CA VAL A 44 -28.72 4.60 18.82
C VAL A 44 -29.24 6.01 18.57
N SER A 45 -29.05 6.59 17.39
CA SER A 45 -29.53 7.95 17.11
C SER A 45 -29.87 8.15 15.64
N SER A 46 -31.11 8.59 15.38
CA SER A 46 -31.56 9.03 14.04
C SER A 46 -30.81 10.26 13.53
N GLU A 47 -30.02 10.92 14.39
CA GLU A 47 -29.24 12.11 14.06
C GLU A 47 -27.84 11.80 13.52
N THR A 48 -27.32 10.58 13.73
CA THR A 48 -25.92 10.27 13.37
C THR A 48 -25.77 9.90 11.89
N TYR A 49 -26.72 9.14 11.35
CA TYR A 49 -26.74 8.75 9.95
C TYR A 49 -28.16 8.71 9.41
N THR A 50 -28.40 9.44 8.32
CA THR A 50 -29.63 9.30 7.54
C THR A 50 -29.69 7.94 6.84
N GLU A 51 -30.88 7.49 6.47
CA GLU A 51 -31.04 6.18 5.80
C GLU A 51 -30.29 6.10 4.47
N ALA A 52 -30.21 7.22 3.73
CA ALA A 52 -29.42 7.31 2.50
C ALA A 52 -27.91 7.17 2.75
N GLU A 53 -27.39 7.76 3.84
CA GLU A 53 -25.99 7.60 4.23
C GLU A 53 -25.70 6.17 4.69
N LYS A 54 -26.61 5.55 5.45
CA LYS A 54 -26.49 4.14 5.83
C LYS A 54 -26.40 3.23 4.60
N ARG A 55 -27.24 3.45 3.58
CA ARG A 55 -27.16 2.73 2.30
C ARG A 55 -25.80 2.96 1.62
N SER A 56 -25.36 4.21 1.51
CA SER A 56 -24.06 4.55 0.91
C SER A 56 -22.87 3.90 1.65
N LEU A 57 -22.93 3.86 2.98
CA LEU A 57 -21.93 3.17 3.81
C LEU A 57 -21.92 1.66 3.55
N ILE A 58 -23.10 1.03 3.47
CA ILE A 58 -23.21 -0.39 3.11
C ILE A 58 -22.64 -0.63 1.70
N ASP A 59 -22.95 0.24 0.74
CA ASP A 59 -22.45 0.15 -0.64
C ASP A 59 -20.92 0.27 -0.72
N SER A 60 -20.30 0.98 0.22
CA SER A 60 -18.84 1.13 0.30
C SER A 60 -18.13 -0.15 0.76
N LEU A 61 -18.83 -1.07 1.42
CA LEU A 61 -18.27 -2.33 1.88
C LEU A 61 -18.01 -3.30 0.72
N PRO A 62 -17.09 -4.28 0.91
CA PRO A 62 -16.91 -5.35 -0.06
C PRO A 62 -18.21 -6.11 -0.29
N VAL A 63 -18.42 -6.62 -1.51
CA VAL A 63 -19.68 -7.26 -1.95
C VAL A 63 -20.14 -8.36 -0.98
N ALA A 64 -19.21 -9.12 -0.40
CA ALA A 64 -19.50 -10.17 0.57
C ALA A 64 -20.21 -9.67 1.85
N TYR A 65 -20.04 -8.40 2.21
CA TYR A 65 -20.59 -7.77 3.41
C TYR A 65 -21.75 -6.81 3.13
N ARG A 66 -22.21 -6.70 1.87
CA ARG A 66 -23.35 -5.85 1.51
C ARG A 66 -24.65 -6.57 1.84
N LYS A 67 -25.15 -6.37 3.07
CA LYS A 67 -26.44 -6.89 3.51
C LYS A 67 -27.36 -5.73 3.88
N TYR A 68 -28.56 -5.73 3.34
CA TYR A 68 -29.59 -4.73 3.62
C TYR A 68 -30.67 -5.40 4.48
N GLU A 69 -30.34 -5.64 5.74
CA GLU A 69 -31.28 -6.13 6.74
C GLU A 69 -31.98 -4.94 7.39
N LEU A 70 -33.29 -5.05 7.59
CA LEU A 70 -34.08 -4.07 8.33
C LEU A 70 -34.33 -4.60 9.75
N ASP A 71 -34.27 -3.71 10.73
CA ASP A 71 -34.63 -3.96 12.11
C ASP A 71 -36.16 -3.99 12.29
N ASP A 72 -36.63 -4.37 13.48
CA ASP A 72 -38.07 -4.42 13.81
C ASP A 72 -38.75 -3.04 13.68
N GLU A 73 -37.99 -1.95 13.80
CA GLU A 73 -38.43 -0.57 13.59
C GLU A 73 -38.30 -0.10 12.13
N GLY A 74 -38.01 -1.00 11.18
CA GLY A 74 -37.86 -0.69 9.76
C GLY A 74 -36.58 0.09 9.40
N ARG A 75 -35.59 0.11 10.29
CA ARG A 75 -34.31 0.82 10.08
C ARG A 75 -33.27 -0.13 9.50
N LEU A 76 -32.41 0.36 8.61
CA LEU A 76 -31.27 -0.43 8.12
C LEU A 76 -30.32 -0.78 9.26
N LYS A 77 -30.09 -2.08 9.47
CA LYS A 77 -29.14 -2.64 10.42
C LYS A 77 -27.72 -2.59 9.85
N CYS A 78 -26.73 -2.43 10.72
CA CYS A 78 -25.33 -2.50 10.29
C CYS A 78 -25.00 -3.96 9.90
N PRO A 79 -24.47 -4.23 8.69
CA PRO A 79 -24.13 -5.58 8.28
C PRO A 79 -22.89 -6.15 8.99
N LEU A 80 -22.13 -5.29 9.69
CA LEU A 80 -20.92 -5.65 10.42
C LEU A 80 -21.19 -5.67 11.93
N PRO A 81 -20.78 -6.73 12.64
CA PRO A 81 -20.84 -6.74 14.09
C PRO A 81 -19.73 -5.87 14.70
N THR A 82 -19.98 -5.28 15.87
CA THR A 82 -18.99 -4.44 16.58
C THR A 82 -17.73 -5.21 16.92
N GLU A 83 -17.86 -6.48 17.36
CA GLU A 83 -16.74 -7.37 17.69
C GLU A 83 -15.78 -7.57 16.51
N PHE A 84 -16.30 -7.61 15.28
CA PHE A 84 -15.46 -7.75 14.10
C PHE A 84 -14.52 -6.55 13.95
N VAL A 85 -15.00 -5.32 14.13
CA VAL A 85 -14.13 -4.14 14.03
C VAL A 85 -13.21 -4.02 15.24
N LEU A 86 -13.66 -4.43 16.44
CA LEU A 86 -12.86 -4.39 17.66
C LEU A 86 -11.67 -5.35 17.62
N ASP A 87 -11.89 -6.60 17.21
CA ASP A 87 -10.92 -7.67 17.38
C ASP A 87 -10.14 -8.03 16.11
N ASP A 88 -10.63 -7.67 14.92
CA ASP A 88 -9.99 -8.06 13.68
C ASP A 88 -8.57 -7.44 13.55
N PRO A 89 -7.50 -8.27 13.52
CA PRO A 89 -6.14 -7.79 13.34
C PRO A 89 -5.94 -7.11 11.98
N TYR A 90 -6.69 -7.51 10.94
CA TYR A 90 -6.61 -6.90 9.62
C TYR A 90 -7.11 -5.47 9.64
N ILE A 91 -8.21 -5.17 10.33
CA ILE A 91 -8.75 -3.81 10.45
C ILE A 91 -7.76 -2.91 11.22
N LYS A 92 -7.18 -3.40 12.32
CA LYS A 92 -6.15 -2.68 13.08
C LYS A 92 -4.93 -2.37 12.22
N ALA A 93 -4.42 -3.38 11.51
CA ALA A 93 -3.26 -3.21 10.63
C ALA A 93 -3.57 -2.30 9.43
N ALA A 94 -4.74 -2.44 8.81
CA ALA A 94 -5.18 -1.59 7.70
C ALA A 94 -5.33 -0.13 8.13
N THR A 95 -5.84 0.12 9.34
CA THR A 95 -5.95 1.47 9.90
C THR A 95 -4.57 2.12 10.08
N GLN A 96 -3.59 1.37 10.60
CA GLN A 96 -2.22 1.87 10.72
C GLN A 96 -1.56 2.12 9.36
N ARG A 97 -1.72 1.18 8.41
CA ARG A 97 -1.23 1.36 7.03
C ARG A 97 -1.83 2.61 6.40
N PHE A 98 -3.14 2.79 6.50
CA PHE A 98 -3.83 3.97 6.00
C PHE A 98 -3.26 5.27 6.60
N LYS A 99 -2.99 5.31 7.91
CA LYS A 99 -2.38 6.49 8.56
C LYS A 99 -1.00 6.79 8.00
N ASN A 100 -0.18 5.78 7.77
CA ASN A 100 1.14 5.93 7.17
C ASN A 100 1.03 6.41 5.73
N ASP A 101 0.16 5.79 4.92
CA ASP A 101 -0.06 6.17 3.52
C ASP A 101 -0.56 7.62 3.38
N VAL A 102 -1.40 8.09 4.31
CA VAL A 102 -1.81 9.50 4.39
C VAL A 102 -0.63 10.39 4.78
N ALA A 103 0.15 10.02 5.78
CA ALA A 103 1.32 10.78 6.22
C ALA A 103 2.39 10.91 5.12
N ASP A 104 2.59 9.85 4.33
CA ASP A 104 3.51 9.79 3.19
C ASP A 104 2.97 10.54 1.96
N GLY A 105 1.72 11.02 2.01
CA GLY A 105 1.12 11.85 0.97
C GLY A 105 0.62 11.05 -0.24
N TYR A 106 0.42 9.73 -0.12
CA TYR A 106 -0.03 8.90 -1.24
C TYR A 106 -1.45 9.23 -1.73
N TYR A 107 -2.25 9.88 -0.89
CA TYR A 107 -3.58 10.35 -1.25
C TYR A 107 -3.59 11.79 -1.80
N GLU A 108 -2.43 12.44 -1.92
CA GLU A 108 -2.35 13.75 -2.54
C GLU A 108 -2.55 13.67 -4.07
N LYS A 109 -3.17 14.72 -4.63
CA LYS A 109 -3.48 14.78 -6.07
C LYS A 109 -2.23 14.66 -6.94
N SER A 110 -1.12 15.25 -6.51
CA SER A 110 0.18 15.16 -7.17
C SER A 110 0.61 13.71 -7.32
N TRP A 111 0.62 12.96 -6.21
CA TRP A 111 0.99 11.55 -6.19
C TRP A 111 0.03 10.68 -7.01
N GLN A 112 -1.27 10.86 -6.84
CA GLN A 112 -2.28 10.11 -7.60
C GLN A 112 -2.18 10.35 -9.12
N ASN A 113 -1.84 11.58 -9.53
CA ASN A 113 -1.63 11.90 -10.93
C ASN A 113 -0.36 11.24 -11.47
N GLN A 114 0.72 11.24 -10.71
CA GLN A 114 1.96 10.54 -11.07
C GLN A 114 1.71 9.02 -11.18
N ALA A 115 1.02 8.42 -10.21
CA ALA A 115 0.67 7.01 -10.23
C ALA A 115 -0.19 6.63 -11.44
N ARG A 116 -1.19 7.45 -11.79
CA ARG A 116 -2.03 7.23 -12.97
C ARG A 116 -1.22 7.31 -14.26
N ARG A 117 -0.32 8.30 -14.36
CA ARG A 117 0.58 8.44 -15.52
C ARG A 117 1.52 7.24 -15.63
N ALA A 118 2.12 6.81 -14.52
CA ALA A 118 3.00 5.64 -14.50
C ALA A 118 2.26 4.36 -14.92
N MET A 119 1.00 4.16 -14.52
CA MET A 119 0.19 3.04 -15.00
C MET A 119 -0.09 3.11 -16.51
N HIS A 120 -0.36 4.31 -17.03
CA HIS A 120 -0.54 4.50 -18.47
C HIS A 120 0.74 4.21 -19.25
N ASP A 121 1.89 4.74 -18.81
CA ASP A 121 3.17 4.54 -19.47
C ASP A 121 3.64 3.07 -19.43
N ARG A 122 3.33 2.33 -18.34
CA ARG A 122 3.52 0.88 -18.26
C ARG A 122 2.65 0.12 -19.25
N ARG A 123 1.36 0.49 -19.35
CA ARG A 123 0.45 -0.11 -20.33
C ARG A 123 0.92 0.14 -21.77
N ASP A 124 1.52 1.30 -22.02
CA ASP A 124 2.04 1.68 -23.33
C ASP A 124 3.44 1.07 -23.62
N GLY A 125 3.99 0.22 -22.74
CA GLY A 125 5.29 -0.44 -22.92
C GLY A 125 6.52 0.47 -22.77
N LYS A 126 6.34 1.74 -22.38
CA LYS A 126 7.46 2.69 -22.21
C LYS A 126 8.35 2.36 -21.01
N PHE A 127 7.80 1.63 -20.04
CA PHE A 127 8.55 1.19 -18.86
C PHE A 127 9.56 0.11 -19.20
N ASP A 128 9.27 -0.75 -20.18
CA ASP A 128 10.16 -1.85 -20.58
C ASP A 128 11.41 -1.31 -21.30
N ALA A 129 11.24 -0.29 -22.15
CA ALA A 129 12.35 0.42 -22.78
C ALA A 129 13.26 1.13 -21.77
N PHE A 130 12.67 1.80 -20.76
CA PHE A 130 13.43 2.40 -19.66
C PHE A 130 14.17 1.35 -18.82
N LEU A 131 13.56 0.17 -18.59
CA LEU A 131 14.20 -0.92 -17.87
C LEU A 131 15.42 -1.46 -18.63
N GLN A 132 15.30 -1.58 -19.95
CA GLN A 132 16.37 -2.04 -20.82
C GLN A 132 17.55 -1.06 -20.83
N GLU A 133 17.28 0.23 -21.02
CA GLU A 133 18.30 1.29 -20.95
C GLU A 133 19.01 1.30 -19.59
N ARG A 134 18.26 1.19 -18.50
CA ARG A 134 18.84 1.10 -17.15
C ARG A 134 19.63 -0.17 -16.90
N ALA A 135 19.23 -1.29 -17.49
CA ALA A 135 19.99 -2.54 -17.39
C ALA A 135 21.34 -2.41 -18.10
N GLU A 136 21.38 -1.77 -19.28
CA GLU A 136 22.61 -1.49 -20.02
C GLU A 136 23.52 -0.51 -19.26
N GLU A 137 22.99 0.53 -18.61
CA GLU A 137 23.81 1.43 -17.78
C GLU A 137 24.37 0.78 -16.51
N THR A 138 23.59 -0.12 -15.89
CA THR A 138 23.95 -0.73 -14.59
C THR A 138 24.88 -1.94 -14.75
N PHE A 139 24.71 -2.72 -15.82
CA PHE A 139 25.48 -3.93 -16.09
C PHE A 139 26.42 -3.83 -17.29
N GLY A 140 26.25 -2.83 -18.14
CA GLY A 140 27.03 -2.65 -19.36
C GLY A 140 28.23 -1.72 -19.21
N ASP A 141 28.70 -1.42 -17.99
CA ASP A 141 29.99 -0.72 -17.79
C ASP A 141 31.12 -1.63 -18.30
N PRO A 142 31.67 -1.39 -19.50
CA PRO A 142 32.81 -2.13 -19.98
C PRO A 142 34.02 -1.40 -19.40
N ARG A 143 34.25 -1.55 -18.10
CA ARG A 143 35.60 -1.54 -17.56
C ARG A 143 36.32 -2.80 -18.03
N PHE A 144 36.37 -2.99 -19.35
CA PHE A 144 37.48 -3.69 -19.97
C PHE A 144 38.62 -2.69 -19.90
N ASP A 145 39.43 -2.85 -18.86
CA ASP A 145 40.77 -2.32 -18.79
C ASP A 145 41.46 -2.66 -20.12
N ARG A 146 41.50 -1.68 -21.03
CA ARG A 146 42.59 -1.56 -21.99
C ARG A 146 43.82 -1.31 -21.14
N ASP A 147 44.44 -2.40 -20.66
CA ASP A 147 45.84 -2.52 -20.27
C ASP A 147 46.07 -3.88 -19.54
N ASN A 148 45.99 -4.99 -20.29
CA ASN A 148 46.84 -6.17 -20.04
C ASN A 148 46.70 -7.17 -21.19
N VAL A 149 47.49 -6.95 -22.25
CA VAL A 149 47.91 -8.04 -23.13
C VAL A 149 48.93 -8.86 -22.33
N VAL A 150 48.47 -9.94 -21.71
CA VAL A 150 49.32 -11.09 -21.39
C VAL A 150 48.81 -12.23 -22.25
N GLU A 151 49.58 -12.55 -23.28
CA GLU A 151 49.47 -13.81 -24.02
C GLU A 151 49.67 -14.97 -23.04
N GLY A 152 48.60 -15.72 -22.81
CA GLY A 152 48.61 -16.91 -21.98
C GLY A 152 47.50 -17.84 -22.45
N ALA A 153 47.85 -18.75 -23.35
CA ALA A 153 46.98 -19.79 -23.86
C ALA A 153 46.35 -20.60 -22.72
N GLY A 154 45.03 -20.83 -22.81
CA GLY A 154 44.29 -21.68 -21.92
C GLY A 154 42.90 -21.94 -22.49
N ASP A 155 42.78 -23.02 -23.25
CA ASP A 155 41.51 -23.66 -23.58
C ASP A 155 40.67 -23.82 -22.30
N VAL A 156 39.45 -23.28 -22.34
CA VAL A 156 38.35 -23.79 -21.51
C VAL A 156 37.07 -23.73 -22.35
N ASP A 157 36.63 -24.93 -22.68
CA ASP A 157 35.46 -25.25 -23.48
C ASP A 157 34.21 -24.48 -23.02
N MET A 158 33.63 -23.77 -23.98
CA MET A 158 32.34 -23.11 -23.85
C MET A 158 31.23 -24.16 -24.05
N GLU A 159 31.00 -24.99 -23.04
CA GLU A 159 29.90 -25.95 -23.06
C GLU A 159 28.59 -25.25 -22.68
N SER A 160 27.78 -25.02 -23.72
CA SER A 160 26.42 -24.51 -23.66
C SER A 160 25.53 -25.48 -22.87
N SER A 161 25.14 -25.09 -21.65
CA SER A 161 24.21 -25.86 -20.82
C SER A 161 22.81 -25.23 -20.87
N ASP A 162 22.05 -25.61 -21.90
CA ASP A 162 20.60 -25.39 -21.97
C ASP A 162 19.88 -26.22 -20.89
N GLY A 163 19.65 -25.60 -19.73
CA GLY A 163 18.92 -26.17 -18.61
C GLY A 163 17.40 -25.98 -18.75
N TYR A 164 16.77 -26.89 -19.48
CA TYR A 164 15.32 -27.12 -19.53
C TYR A 164 14.67 -27.12 -18.13
N ARG A 165 13.54 -26.42 -18.00
CA ARG A 165 12.75 -26.37 -16.77
C ARG A 165 11.83 -27.59 -16.74
N SER A 166 12.15 -28.60 -15.95
CA SER A 166 11.25 -29.74 -15.70
C SER A 166 10.69 -29.72 -14.29
N GLU A 167 9.38 -29.48 -14.25
CA GLU A 167 8.47 -29.61 -13.14
C GLU A 167 8.24 -31.10 -12.82
N THR A 168 8.57 -31.57 -11.61
CA THR A 168 7.90 -32.74 -11.01
C THR A 168 7.94 -32.68 -9.47
N THR A 169 6.88 -33.23 -8.92
CA THR A 169 6.37 -33.22 -7.55
C THR A 169 7.11 -34.14 -6.56
N ALA A 170 7.03 -33.77 -5.28
CA ALA A 170 6.90 -34.61 -4.06
C ALA A 170 7.95 -34.38 -2.94
N ARG A 171 7.44 -34.05 -1.74
CA ARG A 171 8.09 -34.14 -0.40
C ARG A 171 8.29 -35.63 0.00
N PRO A 172 8.97 -36.05 1.13
CA PRO A 172 9.33 -35.31 2.36
C PRO A 172 10.66 -35.69 3.09
N LYS A 173 10.88 -35.01 4.25
CA LYS A 173 11.59 -35.39 5.51
C LYS A 173 12.98 -34.78 5.83
N THR A 174 12.92 -33.83 6.78
CA THR A 174 13.70 -33.67 8.03
C THR A 174 15.09 -34.30 8.16
N THR A 175 16.09 -33.45 8.51
CA THR A 175 17.10 -33.54 9.61
C THR A 175 18.18 -32.52 9.22
N GLY A 176 18.43 -31.43 9.95
CA GLY A 176 19.27 -31.40 11.14
C GLY A 176 20.36 -30.33 10.96
N GLN A 177 20.33 -29.32 11.83
CA GLN A 177 21.39 -28.40 12.29
C GLN A 177 22.58 -28.04 11.38
N GLY A 178 22.76 -26.72 11.19
CA GLY A 178 24.04 -26.10 10.84
C GLY A 178 23.97 -24.59 11.10
N LYS A 179 24.44 -24.17 12.26
CA LYS A 179 24.48 -22.77 12.72
C LYS A 179 25.59 -22.02 11.99
N HIS A 180 25.28 -20.89 11.34
CA HIS A 180 26.25 -19.80 11.18
C HIS A 180 25.52 -18.46 11.32
N ALA A 181 25.74 -17.83 12.47
CA ALA A 181 25.36 -16.45 12.75
C ALA A 181 26.40 -15.54 12.10
N THR A 182 25.99 -14.71 11.14
CA THR A 182 26.80 -13.59 10.64
C THR A 182 26.44 -12.35 11.43
N GLN A 183 27.36 -12.00 12.31
CA GLN A 183 27.35 -10.81 13.16
C GLN A 183 27.55 -9.57 12.27
N SER A 184 26.53 -8.72 12.16
CA SER A 184 26.60 -7.44 11.46
C SER A 184 27.38 -6.43 12.31
N GLN A 185 28.62 -6.15 11.93
CA GLN A 185 29.42 -5.08 12.54
C GLN A 185 28.91 -3.71 12.10
N VAL A 186 28.47 -2.93 13.08
CA VAL A 186 28.04 -1.54 12.94
C VAL A 186 29.29 -0.65 12.97
N LEU A 187 29.62 -0.01 11.84
CA LEU A 187 30.75 0.92 11.75
C LEU A 187 30.40 2.24 12.45
N ARG A 188 30.99 2.46 13.63
CA ARG A 188 30.81 3.65 14.46
C ARG A 188 31.87 4.68 14.09
N GLN A 189 31.57 5.64 13.21
CA GLN A 189 32.46 6.77 12.98
C GLN A 189 32.27 7.84 14.07
N LYS A 190 33.27 7.94 14.95
CA LYS A 190 33.56 9.13 15.76
C LYS A 190 34.42 10.06 14.91
N ARG A 191 34.04 11.33 14.78
CA ARG A 191 34.99 12.42 14.55
C ARG A 191 34.82 13.45 15.67
N LYS A 192 35.88 13.58 16.47
CA LYS A 192 36.22 14.76 17.26
C LYS A 192 37.16 15.59 16.38
N PHE A 193 36.95 16.88 16.24
CA PHE A 193 37.62 17.93 17.01
C PHE A 193 36.90 19.26 16.73
#